data_AF-A0AAE8JN57-F1
#
_entry.id   AF-A0AAE8JN57-F1
#
_cell.length_a   1.000
_cell.length_b   1.000
_cell.length_c   1.000
_cell.angle_alpha   90.00
_cell.angle_beta   90.00
_cell.angle_gamma   90.00
#
_symmetry.space_group_name_H-M   'P 1'
#
loop_
_entity.id
_entity.type
_entity.pdbx_description
1 polymer ?
#
loop_
_entity_poly.entity_id
_entity_poly.type
_entity_poly.pdbx_seq_one_letter_code
_entity_poly.pdbx_strand_id
1 'polypeptide(L)'
;MSDWTDDLICAHIDCDADKNIFDVLAYCETQELLDGWKLEHSPSNHIQWWLKKDNVEVGLIQNRNNIAMTANVLPIDYNEDAEKSNVIIRKLHDIFNKTNGILNSNL
;
A
#
# COMPACT_ATOMS: atom_id res chain seq x y z
N MET A 1 27.55 5.55 -5.94
CA MET A 1 26.50 4.52 -5.94
C MET A 1 25.22 5.25 -5.63
N SER A 2 24.24 5.24 -6.53
CA SER A 2 22.87 5.55 -6.14
C SER A 2 22.42 4.44 -5.20
N ASP A 3 21.74 4.81 -4.13
CA ASP A 3 21.10 3.82 -3.28
C ASP A 3 19.93 3.27 -4.11
N TRP A 4 19.73 1.95 -4.17
CA TRP A 4 18.61 1.37 -4.92
C TRP A 4 17.25 1.88 -4.41
N THR A 5 17.22 2.39 -3.17
CA THR A 5 16.07 3.07 -2.59
C THR A 5 15.71 4.39 -3.28
N ASP A 6 16.64 5.02 -4.00
CA ASP A 6 16.39 6.24 -4.78
C ASP A 6 15.41 5.99 -5.95
N ASP A 7 15.33 4.75 -6.43
CA ASP A 7 14.44 4.33 -7.53
C ASP A 7 13.08 3.81 -7.04
N LEU A 8 12.84 3.76 -5.73
CA LEU A 8 11.57 3.32 -5.17
C LEU A 8 10.48 4.37 -5.37
N ILE A 9 9.37 3.95 -5.96
CA ILE A 9 8.15 4.76 -6.02
C ILE A 9 7.31 4.52 -4.78
N CYS A 10 6.39 5.43 -4.48
CA CYS A 10 5.39 5.23 -3.45
C CYS A 10 4.01 5.60 -3.99
N ALA A 11 3.02 4.74 -3.75
CA ALA A 11 1.63 5.06 -4.01
C ALA A 11 1.08 5.83 -2.81
N HIS A 12 0.69 7.08 -3.05
CA HIS A 12 -0.17 7.84 -2.15
C HIS A 12 -1.60 7.37 -2.35
N ILE A 13 -2.33 7.20 -1.26
CA ILE A 13 -3.69 6.68 -1.24
C ILE A 13 -4.52 7.63 -0.41
N ASP A 14 -5.63 8.10 -0.96
CA ASP A 14 -6.58 8.97 -0.27
C ASP A 14 -8.01 8.47 -0.39
N CYS A 15 -8.83 8.87 0.57
CA CYS A 15 -10.27 8.71 0.59
C CYS A 15 -10.95 10.01 1.00
N ASP A 16 -12.28 9.99 1.09
CA ASP A 16 -13.08 11.10 1.63
C ASP A 16 -12.45 11.72 2.88
N ALA A 17 -12.39 13.05 2.94
CA ALA A 17 -11.68 13.81 3.97
C ALA A 17 -12.14 13.50 5.41
N ASP A 18 -13.41 13.13 5.57
CA ASP A 18 -14.03 12.85 6.88
C ASP A 18 -13.86 11.39 7.33
N LYS A 19 -13.25 10.53 6.51
CA LYS A 19 -13.05 9.11 6.80
C LYS A 19 -11.62 8.80 7.21
N ASN A 20 -11.46 7.75 8.02
CA ASN A 20 -10.14 7.19 8.29
C ASN A 20 -9.74 6.24 7.16
N ILE A 21 -8.54 6.40 6.62
CA ILE A 21 -8.05 5.63 5.46
C ILE A 21 -8.00 4.12 5.74
N PHE A 22 -7.67 3.70 6.96
CA PHE A 22 -7.61 2.27 7.29
C PHE A 22 -8.99 1.64 7.49
N ASP A 23 -9.95 2.40 8.04
CA ASP A 23 -11.35 1.95 8.07
C ASP A 23 -11.91 1.78 6.65
N VAL A 24 -11.54 2.69 5.73
CA VAL A 24 -11.95 2.60 4.33
C VAL A 24 -11.26 1.42 3.63
N LEU A 25 -9.97 1.19 3.87
CA LEU A 25 -9.26 0.03 3.35
C LEU A 25 -9.86 -1.28 3.86
N ALA A 26 -10.19 -1.36 5.16
CA ALA A 26 -10.88 -2.52 5.74
C ALA A 26 -12.27 -2.72 5.09
N TYR A 27 -13.00 -1.63 4.84
CA TYR A 27 -14.25 -1.71 4.08
C TYR A 27 -14.02 -2.28 2.67
N CYS A 28 -13.05 -1.75 1.92
CA CYS A 28 -12.70 -2.27 0.59
C CYS A 28 -12.30 -3.76 0.62
N GLU A 29 -11.59 -4.20 1.64
CA GLU A 29 -11.29 -5.63 1.86
C GLU A 29 -12.57 -6.45 2.03
N THR A 30 -13.48 -6.03 2.91
CA THR A 30 -14.75 -6.76 3.15
C THR A 30 -15.66 -6.81 1.92
N GLN A 31 -15.51 -5.85 1.00
CA GLN A 31 -16.23 -5.80 -0.27
C GLN A 31 -15.47 -6.51 -1.41
N GLU A 32 -14.36 -7.17 -1.12
CA GLU A 32 -13.50 -7.88 -2.09
C GLU A 32 -12.95 -6.95 -3.21
N LEU A 33 -12.85 -5.65 -2.95
CA LEU A 33 -12.40 -4.64 -3.92
C LEU A 33 -10.88 -4.53 -4.01
N LEU A 34 -10.15 -5.12 -3.06
CA LEU A 34 -8.70 -5.09 -3.01
C LEU A 34 -8.03 -6.29 -3.70
N ASP A 35 -8.72 -6.98 -4.62
CA ASP A 35 -8.18 -8.13 -5.36
C ASP A 35 -7.52 -9.19 -4.44
N GLY A 36 -8.16 -9.50 -3.30
CA GLY A 36 -7.66 -10.47 -2.32
C GLY A 36 -6.49 -10.00 -1.43
N TRP A 37 -6.06 -8.75 -1.53
CA TRP A 37 -5.19 -8.14 -0.52
C TRP A 37 -5.96 -7.93 0.79
N LYS A 38 -5.33 -8.31 1.90
CA LYS A 38 -5.89 -8.22 3.24
C LYS A 38 -5.19 -7.17 4.06
N LEU A 39 -5.93 -6.34 4.78
CA LEU A 39 -5.39 -5.35 5.68
C LEU A 39 -5.17 -5.97 7.06
N GLU A 40 -3.92 -5.93 7.52
CA GLU A 40 -3.54 -6.43 8.84
C GLU A 40 -2.87 -5.33 9.66
N HIS A 41 -3.30 -5.21 10.92
CA HIS A 41 -2.60 -4.42 11.92
C HIS A 41 -1.53 -5.28 12.59
N SER A 42 -0.31 -5.24 12.04
CA SER A 42 0.84 -6.02 12.49
C SER A 42 2.06 -5.11 12.66
N PRO A 43 2.25 -4.51 13.85
CA PRO A 43 3.32 -3.54 14.07
C PRO A 43 4.72 -4.15 13.83
N SER A 44 5.45 -3.64 12.84
CA SER A 44 6.80 -4.06 12.48
C SER A 44 7.56 -2.92 11.81
N ASN A 45 8.85 -2.75 12.14
CA ASN A 45 9.71 -1.71 11.53
C ASN A 45 9.08 -0.31 11.48
N HIS A 46 8.43 0.11 12.57
CA HIS A 46 7.70 1.39 12.69
C HIS A 46 6.44 1.53 11.79
N ILE A 47 6.05 0.49 11.08
CA ILE A 47 4.83 0.40 10.27
C ILE A 47 3.77 -0.39 11.04
N GLN A 48 2.60 0.21 11.22
CA GLN A 48 1.49 -0.41 11.97
C GLN A 48 0.57 -1.25 11.08
N TRP A 49 0.41 -0.85 9.82
CA TRP A 49 -0.57 -1.43 8.89
C TRP A 49 0.10 -2.02 7.67
N TRP A 50 -0.35 -3.21 7.28
CA TRP A 50 0.20 -3.97 6.16
C TRP A 50 -0.92 -4.49 5.28
N LEU A 51 -0.74 -4.39 3.97
CA LEU A 51 -1.52 -5.15 3.00
C LEU A 51 -0.80 -6.44 2.69
N LYS A 52 -1.48 -7.59 2.81
CA LYS A 52 -0.88 -8.90 2.56
C LYS A 52 -1.63 -9.67 1.49
N LYS A 53 -0.88 -10.28 0.58
CA LYS A 53 -1.39 -11.22 -0.42
C LYS A 53 -0.32 -12.26 -0.73
N ASP A 54 -0.67 -13.52 -0.60
CA ASP A 54 0.24 -14.66 -0.77
C ASP A 54 1.49 -14.52 0.12
N ASN A 55 2.68 -14.45 -0.49
CA ASN A 55 3.96 -14.25 0.19
C ASN A 55 4.43 -12.79 0.15
N VAL A 56 3.58 -11.83 -0.21
CA VAL A 56 3.94 -10.41 -0.33
C VAL A 56 3.21 -9.59 0.73
N GLU A 57 3.95 -8.71 1.41
CA GLU A 57 3.41 -7.73 2.35
C GLU A 57 3.83 -6.32 1.94
N VAL A 58 2.89 -5.36 1.97
CA VAL A 58 3.16 -3.96 1.65
C VAL A 58 2.79 -3.10 2.85
N GLY A 59 3.78 -2.46 3.44
CA GLY A 59 3.62 -1.60 4.59
C GLY A 59 3.01 -0.25 4.20
N LEU A 60 2.07 0.22 5.01
CA LEU A 60 1.36 1.48 4.83
C LEU A 60 1.66 2.45 5.97
N ILE A 61 2.06 3.67 5.61
CA ILE A 61 2.28 4.76 6.56
C ILE A 61 1.16 5.79 6.40
N GLN A 62 0.49 6.10 7.50
CA GLN A 62 -0.54 7.12 7.53
C GLN A 62 0.08 8.51 7.64
N ASN A 63 -0.22 9.37 6.68
CA ASN A 63 0.22 10.77 6.68
C ASN A 63 -0.85 11.68 7.30
N ARG A 64 -2.13 11.39 7.04
CA ARG A 64 -3.30 12.09 7.60
C ARG A 64 -4.42 11.10 7.85
N ASN A 65 -5.47 11.51 8.55
CA ASN A 65 -6.62 10.65 8.84
C ASN A 65 -7.13 9.91 7.59
N ASN A 66 -7.30 10.63 6.47
CA ASN A 66 -7.81 10.12 5.21
C ASN A 66 -6.72 9.82 4.15
N ILE A 67 -5.42 9.84 4.50
CA ILE A 67 -4.32 9.66 3.55
C ILE A 67 -3.25 8.72 4.11
N ALA A 68 -2.88 7.71 3.31
CA ALA A 68 -1.75 6.82 3.56
C ALA A 68 -0.81 6.77 2.35
N MET A 69 0.37 6.19 2.53
CA MET A 69 1.31 5.90 1.45
C MET A 69 1.94 4.51 1.63
N THR A 70 2.28 3.86 0.53
CA THR A 70 3.09 2.63 0.56
C THR A 70 4.53 2.96 0.95
N ALA A 71 5.12 2.20 1.86
CA ALA A 71 6.47 2.45 2.35
C ALA A 71 7.42 1.29 2.06
N ASN A 72 7.07 0.07 2.48
CA ASN A 72 7.92 -1.11 2.35
C ASN A 72 7.20 -2.23 1.61
N VAL A 73 7.93 -3.03 0.83
CA VAL A 73 7.41 -4.24 0.20
C VAL A 73 8.27 -5.42 0.67
N LEU A 74 7.66 -6.46 1.24
CA LEU A 74 8.32 -7.66 1.73
C LEU A 74 7.82 -8.91 0.97
N PRO A 75 8.66 -9.96 0.82
CA PRO A 75 10.08 -10.00 1.15
C PRO A 75 10.90 -9.16 0.16
N ILE A 76 11.88 -8.42 0.69
CA ILE A 76 12.95 -7.85 -0.12
C ILE A 76 13.97 -8.98 -0.29
N ASP A 77 13.95 -9.67 -1.43
CA ASP A 77 15.08 -10.53 -1.77
C ASP A 77 16.34 -9.68 -1.73
N TYR A 78 17.41 -10.18 -1.12
CA TYR A 78 18.65 -9.47 -0.77
C TYR A 78 19.36 -8.71 -1.93
N ASN A 79 18.85 -8.82 -3.16
CA ASN A 79 19.28 -8.03 -4.30
C ASN A 79 18.24 -6.94 -4.59
N GLU A 80 18.31 -5.80 -3.89
CA GLU A 80 18.06 -4.45 -4.43
C GLU A 80 17.07 -4.35 -5.61
N ASP A 81 15.82 -4.79 -5.45
CA ASP A 81 14.88 -4.89 -6.58
C ASP A 81 13.78 -3.82 -6.46
N ALA A 82 14.22 -2.56 -6.61
CA ALA A 82 13.32 -1.42 -6.75
C ALA A 82 12.32 -1.69 -7.89
N GLU A 83 12.72 -2.40 -8.95
CA GLU A 83 11.83 -2.78 -10.05
C GLU A 83 10.68 -3.69 -9.57
N LYS A 84 10.96 -4.78 -8.84
CA LYS A 84 9.90 -5.64 -8.27
C LYS A 84 8.99 -4.89 -7.31
N SER A 85 9.58 -4.08 -6.42
CA SER A 85 8.82 -3.26 -5.48
C SER A 85 7.89 -2.30 -6.23
N ASN A 86 8.41 -1.62 -7.24
CA ASN A 86 7.66 -0.70 -8.10
C ASN A 86 6.57 -1.40 -8.90
N VAL A 87 6.79 -2.64 -9.36
CA VAL A 87 5.75 -3.45 -10.02
C VAL A 87 4.59 -3.73 -9.06
N ILE A 88 4.89 -4.08 -7.81
CA ILE A 88 3.87 -4.35 -6.79
C ILE A 88 3.11 -3.05 -6.45
N ILE A 89 3.83 -1.94 -6.26
CA ILE A 89 3.24 -0.64 -5.94
C ILE A 89 2.36 -0.13 -7.09
N ARG A 90 2.77 -0.28 -8.35
CA ARG A 90 1.93 0.04 -9.53
C ARG A 90 0.66 -0.81 -9.58
N LYS A 91 0.74 -2.11 -9.26
CA LYS A 91 -0.44 -2.98 -9.19
C LYS A 91 -1.41 -2.51 -8.10
N LEU A 92 -0.89 -2.16 -6.92
CA LEU A 92 -1.72 -1.64 -5.83
C LEU A 92 -2.36 -0.31 -6.21
N HIS A 93 -1.60 0.61 -6.83
CA HIS A 93 -2.13 1.86 -7.37
C HIS A 93 -3.31 1.62 -8.32
N ASP A 94 -3.18 0.69 -9.26
CA ASP A 94 -4.26 0.32 -10.18
C ASP A 94 -5.47 -0.28 -9.45
N ILE A 95 -5.24 -1.10 -8.41
CA ILE A 95 -6.30 -1.70 -7.59
C ILE A 95 -7.07 -0.61 -6.84
N PHE A 96 -6.36 0.32 -6.17
CA PHE A 96 -7.00 1.41 -5.43
C PHE A 96 -7.88 2.27 -6.34
N ASN A 97 -7.39 2.60 -7.54
CA ASN A 97 -8.16 3.38 -8.52
C ASN A 97 -9.31 2.60 -9.17
N LYS A 98 -9.40 1.27 -8.98
CA LYS A 98 -10.52 0.42 -9.43
C LYS A 98 -11.59 0.19 -8.36
N THR A 99 -11.46 0.81 -7.19
CA THR A 99 -12.45 0.70 -6.09
C THR A 99 -13.72 1.54 -6.31
N ASN A 100 -14.11 1.81 -7.58
CA ASN A 100 -15.26 2.65 -7.93
C ASN A 100 -15.25 4.05 -7.28
N GLY A 101 -14.05 4.62 -7.07
CA GLY A 101 -13.87 5.95 -6.48
C GLY A 101 -13.91 6.01 -4.95
N ILE A 102 -13.93 4.87 -4.26
CA ILE A 102 -13.83 4.83 -2.78
C ILE A 102 -12.43 5.24 -2.32
N LEU A 103 -11.42 4.72 -3.02
CA LEU A 103 -10.02 5.10 -2.87
C LEU A 103 -9.56 5.76 -4.17
N ASN A 104 -8.67 6.73 -4.03
CA ASN A 104 -7.86 7.25 -5.12
C ASN A 104 -6.40 7.00 -4.80
N SER A 105 -5.59 6.80 -5.82
CA SER A 105 -4.16 6.68 -5.67
C SER A 105 -3.39 7.48 -6.71
N ASN A 106 -2.26 8.05 -6.29
CA ASN A 106 -1.29 8.76 -7.11
C ASN A 106 0.12 8.18 -6.86
N LEU A 107 0.96 8.12 -7.89
CA LEU A 107 2.36 7.68 -7.82
C LEU A 107 3.32 8.86 -7.87
#